data_AF-A0A7C4X3C9-F1
#
_entry.id   AF-A0A7C4X3C9-F1
#
_cell.length_a   1.000
_cell.length_b   1.000
_cell.length_c   1.000
_cell.angle_alpha   90.00
_cell.angle_beta   90.00
_cell.angle_gamma   90.00
#
_symmetry.space_group_name_H-M   'P 1'
#
loop_
_entity.id
_entity.type
_entity.pdbx_description
1 polymer ?
#
loop_
_entity_poly.entity_id
_entity_poly.type
_entity_poly.pdbx_seq_one_letter_code
_entity_poly.pdbx_strand_id
1 'polypeptide(L)'
;VLLFEVGSKKFLLVAADANNAVRGLRERLVNDVKIDGVKVVEICTSDTHSASGKARSPIGYSPLGELTGVDGIVNAVKELAKKAEERLADATLNTKLAYAQVKVMGEKILNDFSKIFDKAFKVTKIGGKILLIELLAIIVAAVLA
;
A
#
# COMPACT_ATOMS: atom_id res chain seq x y z
N VAL A 1 -8.57 2.72 15.62
CA VAL A 1 -7.37 2.39 16.44
C VAL A 1 -7.80 1.44 17.53
N LEU A 2 -7.11 0.32 17.67
CA LEU A 2 -7.35 -0.72 18.67
C LEU A 2 -6.05 -0.96 19.42
N LEU A 3 -6.08 -0.81 20.74
CA LEU A 3 -4.98 -1.19 21.62
C LEU A 3 -5.43 -2.41 22.43
N PHE A 4 -4.59 -3.44 22.49
CA PHE A 4 -4.86 -4.61 23.30
C PHE A 4 -3.58 -5.10 23.97
N GLU A 5 -3.72 -5.73 25.13
CA GLU A 5 -2.61 -6.25 25.93
C GLU A 5 -2.72 -7.76 26.07
N VAL A 6 -1.62 -8.47 25.82
CA VAL A 6 -1.53 -9.92 26.02
C VAL A 6 -0.20 -10.23 26.71
N GLY A 7 -0.26 -10.85 27.89
CA GLY A 7 0.94 -11.21 28.66
C GLY A 7 1.85 -10.01 28.96
N SER A 8 1.25 -8.89 29.43
CA SER A 8 1.94 -7.64 29.76
C SER A 8 2.67 -6.96 28.59
N LYS A 9 2.25 -7.24 27.35
CA LYS A 9 2.74 -6.59 26.13
C LYS A 9 1.57 -5.94 25.42
N LYS A 10 1.68 -4.65 25.12
CA LYS A 10 0.65 -3.92 24.38
C LYS A 10 0.92 -3.95 22.87
N PHE A 11 -0.16 -4.01 22.10
CA PHE A 11 -0.17 -4.07 20.64
C PHE A 11 -1.15 -3.02 20.11
N LEU A 12 -0.72 -2.22 19.15
CA LEU A 12 -1.52 -1.16 18.55
C LEU A 12 -1.82 -1.49 17.08
N LEU A 13 -3.11 -1.64 16.77
CA LEU A 13 -3.61 -1.85 15.42
C LEU A 13 -4.37 -0.60 14.95
N VAL A 14 -3.94 -0.01 13.85
CA VAL A 14 -4.56 1.15 13.22
C VAL A 14 -5.27 0.69 11.95
N ALA A 15 -6.59 0.65 11.97
CA ALA A 15 -7.37 0.46 10.75
C ALA A 15 -7.76 1.82 10.17
N ALA A 16 -7.50 2.02 8.88
CA ALA A 16 -7.87 3.22 8.14
C ALA A 16 -8.71 2.85 6.91
N ASP A 17 -9.78 3.61 6.66
CA ASP A 17 -10.54 3.47 5.42
C ASP A 17 -9.80 4.17 4.29
N ALA A 18 -9.02 3.39 3.56
CA ALA A 18 -8.16 3.85 2.47
C ALA A 18 -7.81 2.67 1.57
N ASN A 19 -7.28 2.95 0.38
CA ASN A 19 -6.74 1.92 -0.50
C ASN A 19 -5.37 1.43 0.04
N ASN A 20 -4.29 2.14 -0.28
CA ASN A 20 -2.96 1.89 0.26
C ASN A 20 -2.48 3.07 1.11
N ALA A 21 -1.41 2.88 1.86
CA ALA A 21 -0.70 3.94 2.56
C ALA A 21 0.54 4.40 1.78
N VAL A 22 0.95 5.66 1.99
CA VAL A 22 2.25 6.12 1.51
C VAL A 22 3.39 5.33 2.17
N ARG A 23 4.46 5.11 1.41
CA ARG A 23 5.68 4.46 1.93
C ARG A 23 6.23 5.25 3.11
N GLY A 24 6.68 4.56 4.15
CA GLY A 24 7.22 5.19 5.36
C GLY A 24 6.18 5.55 6.41
N LEU A 25 4.87 5.53 6.12
CA LEU A 25 3.85 5.87 7.12
C LEU A 25 3.89 4.91 8.32
N ARG A 26 4.02 3.60 8.06
CA ARG A 26 4.11 2.58 9.12
C ARG A 26 5.33 2.83 10.01
N GLU A 27 6.48 3.09 9.41
CA GLU A 27 7.74 3.38 10.11
C GLU A 27 7.62 4.65 10.95
N ARG A 28 6.99 5.70 10.40
CA ARG A 28 6.69 6.93 11.14
C ARG A 28 5.78 6.68 12.33
N LEU A 29 4.76 5.83 12.19
CA LEU A 29 3.89 5.46 13.31
C LEU A 29 4.66 4.70 14.40
N VAL A 30 5.48 3.71 14.02
CA VAL A 30 6.33 2.96 14.96
C VAL A 30 7.27 3.88 15.73
N ASN A 31 7.90 4.83 15.04
CA ASN A 31 8.89 5.72 15.63
C ASN A 31 8.30 6.85 16.45
N ASP A 32 7.17 7.41 16.02
CA ASP A 32 6.69 8.68 16.57
C ASP A 32 5.59 8.47 17.62
N VAL A 33 4.71 7.47 17.47
CA VAL A 33 3.53 7.30 18.33
C VAL A 33 3.93 7.02 19.79
N LYS A 34 5.01 6.27 20.01
CA LYS A 34 5.65 5.93 21.30
C LYS A 34 4.69 5.96 22.50
N ILE A 35 4.04 4.83 22.76
CA ILE A 35 3.19 4.62 23.94
C ILE A 35 3.85 3.58 24.83
N ASP A 36 3.83 3.82 26.14
CA ASP A 36 4.52 2.98 27.10
C ASP A 36 4.01 1.54 27.08
N GLY A 37 4.94 0.61 26.85
CA GLY A 37 4.66 -0.83 26.79
C GLY A 37 4.14 -1.34 25.44
N VAL A 38 3.95 -0.47 24.44
CA VAL A 38 3.56 -0.89 23.08
C VAL A 38 4.77 -1.48 22.35
N LYS A 39 4.70 -2.78 22.03
CA LYS A 39 5.76 -3.52 21.33
C LYS A 39 5.61 -3.52 19.82
N VAL A 40 4.38 -3.45 19.33
CA VAL A 40 4.06 -3.56 17.91
C VAL A 40 3.03 -2.50 17.57
N VAL A 41 3.31 -1.76 16.49
CA VAL A 41 2.39 -0.82 15.87
C VAL A 41 2.22 -1.25 14.43
N GLU A 42 0.98 -1.52 14.03
CA GLU A 42 0.67 -1.84 12.64
C GLU A 42 -0.49 -1.02 12.11
N ILE A 43 -0.41 -0.67 10.82
CA ILE A 43 -1.45 0.03 10.08
C ILE A 43 -2.00 -0.86 8.98
N CYS A 44 -3.32 -0.96 8.91
CA CYS A 44 -4.06 -1.72 7.93
C CYS A 44 -5.03 -0.78 7.21
N THR A 45 -5.12 -0.95 5.90
CA THR A 45 -6.08 -0.24 5.06
C THR A 45 -7.19 -1.21 4.62
N SER A 46 -8.41 -0.69 4.45
CA SER A 46 -9.58 -1.49 4.08
C SER A 46 -9.55 -1.97 2.63
N ASP A 47 -8.90 -1.21 1.75
CA ASP A 47 -8.91 -1.32 0.29
C ASP A 47 -10.26 -1.79 -0.28
N THR A 48 -11.31 -1.02 0.02
CA THR A 48 -12.67 -1.33 -0.48
C THR A 48 -12.81 -1.18 -2.00
N HIS A 49 -11.76 -0.74 -2.72
CA HIS A 49 -11.76 -0.38 -4.15
C HIS A 49 -12.84 0.61 -4.61
N SER A 50 -13.63 1.18 -3.69
CA SER A 50 -14.75 2.09 -3.97
C SER A 50 -14.32 3.40 -4.67
N ALA A 51 -13.07 3.82 -4.45
CA ALA A 51 -12.45 5.02 -5.02
C ALA A 51 -11.52 4.73 -6.22
N SER A 52 -11.32 3.45 -6.57
CA SER A 52 -10.39 3.04 -7.63
C SER A 52 -10.82 3.56 -9.00
N GLY A 53 -9.91 4.18 -9.74
CA GLY A 53 -10.16 4.74 -11.08
C GLY A 53 -10.96 6.05 -11.08
N LYS A 54 -11.33 6.57 -9.91
CA LYS A 54 -12.04 7.87 -9.78
C LYS A 54 -11.09 9.03 -9.56
N ALA A 55 -9.90 8.78 -9.01
CA ALA A 55 -8.90 9.82 -8.83
C ALA A 55 -8.15 10.07 -10.16
N ARG A 56 -7.99 11.35 -10.51
CA ARG A 56 -7.09 11.77 -11.60
C ARG A 56 -5.62 11.73 -11.15
N SER A 57 -5.17 10.58 -10.67
CA SER A 57 -3.76 10.32 -10.35
C SER A 57 -3.18 9.29 -11.32
N PRO A 58 -1.85 9.26 -11.54
CA PRO A 58 -1.21 8.28 -12.44
C PRO A 58 -1.52 6.82 -12.09
N ILE A 59 -1.81 6.55 -10.83
CA ILE A 59 -2.11 5.21 -10.31
C ILE A 59 -3.62 4.99 -10.06
N GLY A 60 -4.47 5.98 -10.37
CA GLY A 60 -5.94 5.87 -10.29
C GLY A 60 -6.56 5.97 -8.88
N TYR A 61 -5.76 6.25 -7.86
CA TYR A 61 -6.19 6.52 -6.47
C TYR A 61 -5.16 7.41 -5.75
N SER A 62 -5.51 7.92 -4.57
CA SER A 62 -4.57 8.64 -3.69
C SER A 62 -4.27 7.81 -2.43
N PRO A 63 -3.00 7.42 -2.17
CA PRO A 63 -2.65 6.69 -0.95
C PRO A 63 -2.89 7.53 0.31
N LEU A 64 -3.25 6.86 1.41
CA LEU A 64 -3.35 7.48 2.73
C LEU A 64 -2.02 8.15 3.10
N GLY A 65 -2.10 9.45 3.36
CA GLY A 65 -0.96 10.31 3.69
C GLY A 65 -0.43 11.15 2.53
N GLU A 66 -0.85 10.90 1.29
CA GLU A 66 -0.46 11.74 0.15
C GLU A 66 -1.12 13.13 0.22
N LEU A 67 -2.45 13.17 0.39
CA LEU A 67 -3.20 14.43 0.51
C LEU A 67 -3.35 14.90 1.95
N THR A 68 -3.55 13.96 2.88
CA THR A 68 -3.77 14.25 4.31
C THR A 68 -2.47 14.66 5.03
N GLY A 69 -1.31 14.29 4.47
CA GLY A 69 -0.01 14.47 5.11
C GLY A 69 0.25 13.41 6.21
N VAL A 70 1.50 12.96 6.29
CA VAL A 70 1.91 11.92 7.24
C VAL A 70 1.82 12.40 8.69
N ASP A 71 2.25 13.63 8.97
CA ASP A 71 2.28 14.15 10.34
C ASP A 71 0.88 14.29 10.95
N GLY A 72 -0.10 14.69 10.13
CA GLY A 72 -1.50 14.76 10.55
C GLY A 72 -2.04 13.39 10.97
N ILE A 73 -1.72 12.34 10.20
CA ILE A 73 -2.10 10.97 10.52
C ILE A 73 -1.41 10.49 11.80
N VAL A 74 -0.10 10.71 11.93
CA VAL A 74 0.67 10.31 13.11
C VAL A 74 0.09 10.95 14.38
N ASN A 75 -0.22 12.25 14.33
CA ASN A 75 -0.82 12.96 15.46
C ASN A 75 -2.22 12.44 15.79
N ALA A 76 -3.06 12.21 14.79
CA ALA A 76 -4.38 11.62 15.00
C ALA A 76 -4.28 10.22 15.64
N VAL A 77 -3.34 9.38 15.18
CA VAL A 77 -3.13 8.05 15.78
C VAL A 77 -2.64 8.17 17.23
N LYS A 78 -1.71 9.09 17.53
CA LYS A 78 -1.25 9.34 18.92
C LYS A 78 -2.41 9.63 19.86
N GLU A 79 -3.26 10.58 19.49
CA GLU A 79 -4.41 10.97 20.31
C GLU A 79 -5.40 9.81 20.50
N LEU A 80 -5.70 9.09 19.42
CA LEU A 80 -6.61 7.94 19.46
C LEU A 80 -6.03 6.78 20.29
N ALA A 81 -4.73 6.56 20.22
CA ALA A 81 -4.08 5.48 20.94
C ALA A 81 -3.96 5.79 22.44
N LYS A 82 -3.72 7.05 22.84
CA LYS A 82 -3.83 7.48 24.24
C LYS A 82 -5.24 7.24 24.80
N LYS A 83 -6.28 7.62 24.04
CA LYS A 83 -7.68 7.34 24.42
C LYS A 83 -7.98 5.84 24.51
N ALA A 84 -7.35 5.02 23.68
CA ALA A 84 -7.49 3.57 23.74
C ALA A 84 -6.82 2.98 24.99
N GLU A 85 -5.67 3.52 25.39
CA GLU A 85 -4.96 3.15 26.61
C GLU A 85 -5.76 3.50 27.87
N GLU A 86 -6.34 4.70 27.95
CA GLU A 86 -7.21 5.13 29.06
C GLU A 86 -8.46 4.24 29.22
N ARG A 87 -8.85 3.52 28.17
CA ARG A 87 -10.03 2.64 28.12
C ARG A 87 -9.67 1.16 28.13
N LEU A 88 -8.40 0.83 28.35
CA LEU A 88 -7.94 -0.55 28.41
C LEU A 88 -8.60 -1.25 29.61
N ALA A 89 -9.24 -2.38 29.35
CA ALA A 89 -9.96 -3.15 30.35
C ALA A 89 -9.90 -4.64 30.01
N ASP A 90 -10.16 -5.47 31.01
CA ASP A 90 -10.26 -6.92 30.83
C ASP A 90 -11.37 -7.25 29.83
N ALA A 91 -11.05 -8.10 28.86
CA ALA A 91 -11.96 -8.48 27.79
C ALA A 91 -11.72 -9.93 27.35
N THR A 92 -12.78 -10.56 26.85
CA THR A 92 -12.70 -11.89 26.23
C THR A 92 -12.61 -11.75 24.72
N LEU A 93 -11.55 -12.29 24.12
CA LEU A 93 -11.40 -12.36 22.67
C LEU A 93 -11.89 -13.72 22.16
N ASN A 94 -12.81 -13.70 21.20
CA ASN A 94 -13.24 -14.90 20.48
C ASN A 94 -12.69 -14.88 19.05
N THR A 95 -11.88 -15.87 18.71
CA THR A 95 -11.37 -16.06 17.34
C THR A 95 -12.06 -17.24 16.67
N LYS A 96 -12.50 -17.06 15.43
CA LYS A 96 -13.00 -18.15 14.59
C LYS A 96 -12.09 -18.28 13.38
N LEU A 97 -11.72 -19.50 13.05
CA LEU A 97 -10.96 -19.83 11.85
C LEU A 97 -11.91 -20.49 10.86
N ALA A 98 -11.84 -20.06 9.61
CA ALA A 98 -12.57 -20.66 8.51
C ALA A 98 -11.55 -21.12 7.46
N TYR A 99 -11.72 -22.36 6.99
CA TYR A 99 -10.90 -22.94 5.94
C TYR A 99 -11.77 -23.15 4.70
N ALA A 100 -11.28 -22.72 3.55
CA ALA A 100 -11.93 -22.93 2.27
C ALA A 100 -10.90 -23.47 1.27
N GLN A 101 -11.26 -24.52 0.56
CA GLN A 101 -10.47 -25.00 -0.57
C GLN A 101 -10.83 -24.14 -1.78
N VAL A 102 -9.92 -23.25 -2.18
CA VAL A 102 -10.09 -22.37 -3.33
C VAL A 102 -9.09 -22.74 -4.43
N LYS A 103 -9.49 -22.56 -5.68
CA LYS A 103 -8.55 -22.67 -6.81
C LYS A 103 -7.73 -21.38 -6.87
N VAL A 104 -6.41 -21.52 -6.81
CA VAL A 104 -5.46 -20.41 -6.99
C VAL A 104 -4.76 -20.52 -8.35
N MET A 105 -4.15 -19.44 -8.82
CA MET A 105 -3.29 -19.51 -9.99
C MET A 105 -2.11 -20.44 -9.71
N GLY A 106 -2.07 -21.57 -10.40
CA GLY A 106 -0.95 -22.50 -10.34
C GLY A 106 0.24 -22.00 -11.16
N GLU A 107 1.39 -22.65 -10.95
CA GLU A 107 2.67 -22.31 -11.58
C GLU A 107 2.58 -22.16 -13.10
N LYS A 108 1.83 -23.05 -13.77
CA LYS A 108 1.62 -22.98 -15.23
C LYS A 108 1.05 -21.64 -15.68
N ILE A 109 0.01 -21.15 -14.98
CA ILE A 109 -0.65 -19.89 -15.34
C ILE A 109 0.33 -18.72 -15.15
N LEU A 110 1.07 -18.71 -14.04
CA LEU A 110 2.08 -17.68 -13.77
C LEU A 110 3.20 -17.68 -14.83
N ASN A 111 3.69 -18.86 -15.22
CA ASN A 111 4.71 -19.02 -16.24
C ASN A 111 4.21 -18.58 -17.62
N ASP A 112 2.97 -18.90 -17.98
CA ASP A 112 2.37 -18.48 -19.24
C ASP A 112 2.22 -16.95 -19.30
N PHE A 113 1.78 -16.30 -18.20
CA PHE A 113 1.77 -14.84 -18.09
C PHE A 113 3.16 -14.25 -18.26
N SER A 114 4.18 -14.78 -17.57
CA SER A 114 5.56 -14.30 -17.68
C SER A 114 6.05 -14.34 -19.14
N LYS A 115 5.83 -15.45 -19.85
CA LYS A 115 6.22 -15.59 -21.26
C LYS A 115 5.52 -14.59 -22.17
N ILE A 116 4.24 -14.30 -21.91
CA ILE A 116 3.48 -13.30 -22.67
C ILE A 116 4.06 -11.91 -22.42
N PHE A 117 4.34 -11.55 -21.17
CA PHE A 117 4.97 -10.27 -20.83
C PHE A 117 6.35 -10.13 -21.48
N ASP A 118 7.19 -11.16 -21.43
CA ASP A 118 8.52 -11.14 -22.08
C ASP A 118 8.42 -10.88 -23.58
N LYS A 119 7.48 -11.55 -24.26
CA LYS A 119 7.21 -11.31 -25.69
C LYS A 119 6.72 -9.89 -25.94
N ALA A 120 5.77 -9.41 -25.15
CA ALA A 120 5.25 -8.05 -25.28
C ALA A 120 6.37 -7.01 -25.11
N PHE A 121 7.17 -7.12 -24.04
CA PHE A 121 8.31 -6.23 -23.80
C PHE A 121 9.37 -6.31 -24.91
N LYS A 122 9.61 -7.49 -25.48
CA LYS A 122 10.52 -7.64 -26.61
C LYS A 122 10.03 -6.86 -27.82
N VAL A 123 8.75 -6.98 -28.18
CA VAL A 123 8.13 -6.22 -29.27
C VAL A 123 8.19 -4.72 -28.98
N THR A 124 7.81 -4.29 -27.79
CA THR A 124 7.86 -2.87 -27.39
C THR A 124 9.28 -2.30 -27.44
N LYS A 125 10.30 -3.04 -27.01
CA LYS A 125 11.71 -2.61 -27.10
C LYS A 125 12.17 -2.44 -28.54
N ILE A 126 11.78 -3.34 -29.44
CA ILE A 126 12.11 -3.23 -30.87
C ILE A 126 11.42 -2.02 -31.48
N GLY A 127 10.10 -1.88 -31.26
CA GLY A 127 9.34 -0.73 -31.76
C GLY A 127 9.89 0.60 -31.23
N GLY A 128 10.22 0.69 -29.94
CA GLY A 128 10.82 1.88 -29.34
C GLY A 128 12.17 2.26 -29.96
N LYS A 129 13.00 1.29 -30.34
CA LYS A 129 14.25 1.56 -31.07
C LYS A 129 14.00 2.12 -32.47
N ILE A 130 13.01 1.58 -33.19
CA ILE A 130 12.65 2.06 -34.53
C ILE A 130 12.14 3.51 -34.44
N LEU A 131 11.21 3.79 -33.53
CA LEU A 131 10.68 5.14 -33.31
C LEU A 131 11.77 6.15 -32.94
N LEU A 132 12.77 5.74 -32.14
CA LEU A 132 13.91 6.59 -31.79
C LEU A 132 14.76 6.93 -33.03
N ILE A 133 15.02 5.96 -33.91
CA ILE A 133 15.77 6.16 -35.15
C ILE A 133 15.00 7.13 -36.07
N GLU A 134 13.69 6.93 -36.23
CA GLU A 134 12.83 7.83 -37.03
C GLU A 134 12.84 9.27 -36.47
N LEU A 135 12.73 9.42 -35.15
CA LEU A 135 12.81 10.73 -34.50
C LEU A 135 14.15 11.43 -34.76
N LEU A 136 15.27 10.71 -34.63
CA LEU A 136 16.60 11.26 -34.92
C LEU A 136 16.75 11.66 -36.39
N ALA A 137 16.22 10.87 -37.32
CA ALA A 137 16.23 11.19 -38.75
C ALA A 137 15.45 12.49 -39.05
N ILE A 138 14.28 12.66 -38.42
CA ILE A 138 13.49 13.90 -38.54
C ILE A 138 14.26 15.12 -38.01
N ILE A 139 14.92 14.99 -36.85
CA ILE A 139 15.72 16.08 -36.26
C ILE A 139 16.87 16.47 -37.20
N VAL A 140 17.61 15.48 -37.75
CA VAL A 140 18.72 15.74 -38.69
C VAL A 140 18.22 16.44 -39.95
N ALA A 141 17.11 15.96 -40.53
CA ALA A 141 16.53 16.58 -41.72
C ALA A 141 16.09 18.03 -41.47
N ALA A 142 15.53 18.33 -40.30
CA ALA A 142 15.11 19.69 -39.92
C ALA A 142 16.28 20.64 -39.65
N VAL A 143 17.43 20.15 -39.19
CA VAL A 143 18.64 20.96 -38.95
C VAL A 143 19.39 21.26 -40.26
N LEU A 144 19.30 20.36 -41.24
CA LEU A 144 19.94 20.51 -42.56
C LEU A 144 19.10 21.29 -43.57
N ALA A 145 17.82 21.53 -43.28
CA ALA A 145 16.90 22.36 -44.06
C ALA A 145 17.01 23.85 -43.66
#